data_AF-A0A951B845-F1
#
_entry.id   AF-A0A951B845-F1
#
_cell.length_a   1.000
_cell.length_b   1.000
_cell.length_c   1.000
_cell.angle_alpha   90.00
_cell.angle_beta   90.00
_cell.angle_gamma   90.00
#
_symmetry.space_group_name_H-M   'P 1'
#
loop_
_entity.id
_entity.type
_entity.pdbx_description
1 polymer ?
#
loop_
_entity_poly.entity_id
_entity_poly.type
_entity_poly.pdbx_seq_one_letter_code
_entity_poly.pdbx_strand_id
1 'polypeptide(L)'
;ETGVMVMRMDEGLDTGPVAMAERMRIGENMTAGDLHDRLAPIGADLMVRALAALAREALEFRPQATEGVTYALKIDKAECRIDWRLGALVVHNRICGLSPFPAAYFEADFGKGSERVKALRSQRIEATGPPGIVLDEALTIACGTGAVRLIEVQRAGKAPMKAGEFLRGVRLAPGAVLA
;
A
#
# COMPACT_ATOMS: atom_id res chain seq x y z
N GLU A 1 -12.75 -4.76 0.29
CA GLU A 1 -12.61 -5.56 1.53
C GLU A 1 -11.51 -6.60 1.33
N THR A 2 -11.04 -7.24 2.38
CA THR A 2 -10.08 -8.36 2.35
C THR A 2 -10.30 -9.25 3.58
N GLY A 3 -9.48 -10.28 3.78
CA GLY A 3 -9.65 -11.21 4.89
C GLY A 3 -8.48 -12.16 5.12
N VAL A 4 -8.69 -13.06 6.08
CA VAL A 4 -7.84 -14.21 6.36
C VAL A 4 -8.67 -15.48 6.22
N MET A 5 -8.04 -16.55 5.75
CA MET A 5 -8.69 -17.85 5.55
C MET A 5 -7.83 -18.95 6.14
N VAL A 6 -8.48 -19.93 6.76
CA VAL A 6 -7.85 -21.20 7.14
C VAL A 6 -8.22 -22.22 6.07
N MET A 7 -7.22 -22.70 5.33
CA MET A 7 -7.38 -23.68 4.27
C MET A 7 -6.55 -24.94 4.55
N ARG A 8 -6.96 -26.05 3.94
CA ARG A 8 -6.11 -27.24 3.86
C ARG A 8 -5.15 -27.05 2.70
N MET A 9 -3.87 -27.32 2.93
CA MET A 9 -2.89 -27.34 1.83
C MET A 9 -3.16 -28.52 0.89
N ASP A 10 -2.96 -28.29 -0.40
CA ASP A 10 -2.95 -29.29 -1.47
C ASP A 10 -1.67 -29.10 -2.33
N GLU A 11 -1.59 -29.79 -3.47
CA GLU A 11 -0.40 -29.71 -4.35
C GLU A 11 -0.24 -28.36 -5.05
N GLY A 12 -1.33 -27.62 -5.22
CA GLY A 12 -1.33 -26.31 -5.85
C GLY A 12 -0.98 -25.17 -4.89
N LEU A 13 -0.64 -24.02 -5.45
CA LEU A 13 -0.34 -22.82 -4.67
C LEU A 13 -1.64 -22.12 -4.30
N ASP A 14 -1.96 -22.14 -3.00
CA ASP A 14 -3.17 -21.53 -2.43
C ASP A 14 -4.49 -22.05 -3.03
N THR A 15 -4.56 -23.31 -3.49
CA THR A 15 -5.75 -23.88 -4.16
C THR A 15 -6.63 -24.76 -3.28
N GLY A 16 -6.12 -25.21 -2.13
CA GLY A 16 -6.83 -26.17 -1.31
C GLY A 16 -8.10 -25.62 -0.65
N PRO A 17 -9.00 -26.51 -0.19
CA PRO A 17 -10.32 -26.11 0.28
C PRO A 17 -10.25 -25.28 1.57
N VAL A 18 -11.15 -24.30 1.69
CA VAL A 18 -11.23 -23.36 2.81
C VAL A 18 -12.19 -23.87 3.87
N ALA A 19 -11.82 -23.76 5.13
CA ALA A 19 -12.65 -24.16 6.27
C ALA A 19 -13.30 -22.98 7.01
N MET A 20 -12.52 -21.93 7.26
CA MET A 20 -13.00 -20.74 7.96
C MET A 20 -12.42 -19.49 7.32
N ALA A 21 -13.16 -18.39 7.35
CA ALA A 21 -12.74 -17.11 6.81
C ALA A 21 -13.28 -15.95 7.65
N GLU A 22 -12.48 -14.89 7.79
CA GLU A 22 -12.89 -13.62 8.38
C GLU A 22 -12.62 -12.50 7.40
N ARG A 23 -13.50 -11.49 7.37
CA ARG A 23 -13.41 -10.37 6.43
C ARG A 23 -13.36 -9.03 7.14
N MET A 24 -12.69 -8.07 6.52
CA MET A 24 -12.67 -6.69 6.97
C MET A 24 -12.66 -5.69 5.81
N ARG A 25 -13.20 -4.49 6.07
CA ARG A 25 -13.12 -3.37 5.14
C ARG A 25 -11.70 -2.79 5.15
N ILE A 26 -11.18 -2.49 3.96
CA ILE A 26 -9.96 -1.69 3.77
C ILE A 26 -10.39 -0.23 3.77
N GLY A 27 -9.82 0.57 4.66
CA GLY A 27 -10.09 2.01 4.71
C GLY A 27 -9.41 2.74 3.55
N GLU A 28 -9.93 3.90 3.18
CA GLU A 28 -9.43 4.65 2.00
C GLU A 28 -7.93 4.94 2.07
N ASN A 29 -7.40 5.34 3.23
CA ASN A 29 -5.99 5.69 3.41
C ASN A 29 -5.19 4.60 4.15
N MET A 30 -5.70 3.38 4.20
CA MET A 30 -5.07 2.28 4.94
C MET A 30 -3.84 1.78 4.17
N THR A 31 -2.69 1.74 4.82
CA THR A 31 -1.47 1.17 4.24
C THR A 31 -1.44 -0.35 4.37
N ALA A 32 -0.56 -1.02 3.63
CA ALA A 32 -0.34 -2.46 3.79
C ALA A 32 0.18 -2.80 5.20
N GLY A 33 0.99 -1.95 5.82
CA GLY A 33 1.38 -2.06 7.23
C GLY A 33 0.18 -1.98 8.18
N ASP A 34 -0.67 -0.96 8.03
CA ASP A 34 -1.89 -0.83 8.84
C ASP A 34 -2.81 -2.06 8.67
N LEU A 35 -2.92 -2.56 7.44
CA LEU A 35 -3.72 -3.74 7.13
C LEU A 35 -3.13 -5.02 7.73
N HIS A 36 -1.81 -5.19 7.66
CA HIS A 36 -1.09 -6.31 8.27
C HIS A 36 -1.36 -6.38 9.78
N ASP A 37 -1.17 -5.26 10.48
CA ASP A 37 -1.35 -5.18 11.94
C ASP A 37 -2.79 -5.47 12.36
N ARG A 38 -3.78 -5.14 11.51
CA ARG A 38 -5.20 -5.45 11.76
C ARG A 38 -5.55 -6.90 11.46
N LEU A 39 -4.99 -7.49 10.40
CA LEU A 39 -5.27 -8.88 10.03
C LEU A 39 -4.56 -9.89 10.95
N ALA A 40 -3.39 -9.55 11.48
CA ALA A 40 -2.58 -10.44 12.32
C ALA A 40 -3.37 -11.03 13.52
N PRO A 41 -3.99 -10.23 14.42
CA PRO A 41 -4.77 -10.78 15.53
C PRO A 41 -6.03 -11.52 15.07
N ILE A 42 -6.66 -11.11 13.95
CA ILE A 42 -7.83 -11.81 13.38
C ILE A 42 -7.42 -13.21 12.90
N GLY A 43 -6.28 -13.32 12.21
CA GLY A 43 -5.74 -14.61 11.77
C GLY A 43 -5.36 -15.52 12.93
N ALA A 44 -4.77 -14.97 13.99
CA ALA A 44 -4.43 -15.73 15.19
C ALA A 44 -5.68 -16.31 15.87
N ASP A 45 -6.72 -15.50 16.08
CA ASP A 45 -8.00 -15.96 16.62
C ASP A 45 -8.65 -17.03 15.73
N LEU A 46 -8.72 -16.77 14.42
CA LEU A 46 -9.31 -17.68 13.45
C LEU A 46 -8.62 -19.06 13.47
N MET A 47 -7.29 -19.08 13.57
CA MET A 47 -6.53 -20.32 13.65
C MET A 47 -6.82 -21.10 14.94
N VAL A 48 -6.92 -20.43 16.10
CA VAL A 48 -7.26 -21.08 17.37
C VAL A 48 -8.63 -21.75 17.29
N ARG A 49 -9.63 -21.04 16.74
CA ARG A 49 -10.98 -21.61 16.51
C ARG A 49 -10.96 -22.79 15.56
N ALA A 50 -10.20 -22.70 14.47
CA ALA A 50 -10.08 -23.78 13.49
C ALA A 50 -9.42 -25.03 14.10
N LEU A 51 -8.35 -24.88 14.89
CA LEU A 51 -7.69 -26.00 15.57
C LEU A 51 -8.59 -26.65 16.62
N ALA A 52 -9.32 -25.85 17.40
CA ALA A 52 -10.30 -26.38 18.35
C ALA A 52 -11.42 -27.15 17.64
N ALA A 53 -11.88 -26.66 16.49
CA ALA A 53 -12.87 -27.36 15.67
C ALA A 53 -12.32 -28.64 15.04
N LEU A 54 -11.05 -28.63 14.61
CA LEU A 54 -10.37 -29.80 14.07
C LEU A 54 -10.22 -30.91 15.13
N ALA A 55 -9.84 -30.55 16.36
CA ALA A 55 -9.63 -31.50 17.46
C ALA A 55 -10.91 -32.26 17.88
N ARG A 56 -12.09 -31.69 17.59
CA ARG A 56 -13.40 -32.31 17.82
C ARG A 56 -14.04 -32.87 16.54
N GLU A 57 -13.27 -32.99 15.46
CA GLU A 57 -13.73 -33.49 14.16
C GLU A 57 -14.90 -32.70 13.54
N ALA A 58 -15.03 -31.42 13.89
CA ALA A 58 -16.12 -30.54 13.43
C ALA A 58 -15.66 -29.45 12.44
N LEU A 59 -14.43 -29.56 11.90
CA LEU A 59 -13.91 -28.62 10.91
C LEU A 59 -14.32 -29.07 9.50
N GLU A 60 -15.29 -28.37 8.92
CA GLU A 60 -15.76 -28.60 7.55
C GLU A 60 -14.91 -27.85 6.53
N PHE A 61 -14.63 -28.48 5.38
CA PHE A 61 -13.85 -27.89 4.29
C PHE A 61 -14.72 -27.72 3.04
N ARG A 62 -14.60 -26.58 2.38
CA ARG A 62 -15.33 -26.25 1.15
C ARG A 62 -14.34 -25.99 0.02
N PRO A 63 -14.49 -26.61 -1.16
CA PRO A 63 -13.69 -26.26 -2.33
C PRO A 63 -13.73 -24.76 -2.62
N GLN A 64 -12.60 -24.20 -3.05
CA GLN A 64 -12.57 -22.82 -3.51
C GLN A 64 -13.42 -22.64 -4.77
N ALA A 65 -13.89 -21.42 -5.00
CA ALA A 65 -14.55 -21.08 -6.26
C ALA A 65 -13.55 -21.15 -7.40
N THR A 66 -14.00 -21.61 -8.57
CA THR A 66 -13.19 -21.60 -9.81
C THR A 66 -13.28 -20.27 -10.54
N GLU A 67 -14.34 -19.50 -10.29
CA GLU A 67 -14.56 -18.17 -10.87
C GLU A 67 -14.05 -17.08 -9.93
N GLY A 68 -13.43 -16.04 -10.51
CA GLY A 68 -12.93 -14.89 -9.76
C GLY A 68 -11.61 -15.11 -9.01
N VAL A 69 -10.93 -16.24 -9.26
CA VAL A 69 -9.59 -16.51 -8.73
C VAL A 69 -8.59 -15.57 -9.39
N THR A 70 -7.83 -14.85 -8.56
CA THR A 70 -6.79 -13.92 -9.00
C THR A 70 -5.49 -14.20 -8.26
N TYR A 71 -4.36 -13.95 -8.91
CA TYR A 71 -3.05 -14.15 -8.30
C TYR A 71 -2.40 -12.83 -7.88
N ALA A 72 -1.97 -12.74 -6.62
CA ALA A 72 -1.16 -11.63 -6.13
C ALA A 72 0.32 -11.89 -6.47
N LEU A 73 0.77 -11.38 -7.61
CA LEU A 73 2.15 -11.54 -8.07
C LEU A 73 3.15 -10.95 -7.08
N LYS A 74 4.36 -11.52 -7.07
CA LYS A 74 5.49 -10.95 -6.33
C LYS A 74 5.79 -9.55 -6.86
N ILE A 75 5.96 -8.60 -5.95
CA ILE A 75 6.28 -7.20 -6.28
C ILE A 75 7.65 -7.12 -6.96
N ASP A 76 7.71 -6.54 -8.16
CA ASP A 76 8.95 -6.16 -8.82
C ASP A 76 9.49 -4.80 -8.31
N LYS A 77 10.81 -4.63 -8.31
CA LYS A 77 11.43 -3.37 -7.87
C LYS A 77 11.03 -2.17 -8.73
N ALA A 78 10.81 -2.37 -10.02
CA ALA A 78 10.38 -1.33 -10.95
C ALA A 78 8.99 -0.80 -10.60
N GLU A 79 8.12 -1.62 -10.00
CA GLU A 79 6.79 -1.22 -9.56
C GLU A 79 6.83 -0.22 -8.39
N CYS A 80 7.97 -0.08 -7.71
CA CYS A 80 8.11 0.83 -6.59
C CYS A 80 8.35 2.28 -7.03
N ARG A 81 8.79 2.54 -8.27
CA ARG A 81 8.91 3.92 -8.77
C ARG A 81 7.51 4.48 -9.06
N ILE A 82 7.21 5.63 -8.50
CA ILE A 82 5.94 6.32 -8.77
C ILE A 82 5.95 6.82 -10.23
N ASP A 83 4.90 6.50 -10.95
CA ASP A 83 4.63 7.05 -12.28
C ASP A 83 3.51 8.08 -12.10
N TRP A 84 3.88 9.35 -12.07
CA TRP A 84 2.95 10.45 -11.87
C TRP A 84 1.97 10.62 -13.03
N ARG A 85 2.22 10.02 -14.20
CA ARG A 85 1.32 10.07 -15.36
C ARG A 85 0.06 9.23 -15.15
N LEU A 86 0.06 8.34 -14.16
CA LEU A 86 -1.12 7.57 -13.77
C LEU A 86 -2.12 8.45 -13.00
N GLY A 87 -3.37 8.03 -12.90
CA GLY A 87 -4.38 8.75 -12.12
C GLY A 87 -4.08 8.73 -10.61
N ALA A 88 -4.52 9.76 -9.89
CA ALA A 88 -4.26 9.94 -8.46
C ALA A 88 -4.72 8.77 -7.60
N LEU A 89 -5.82 8.09 -7.96
CA LEU A 89 -6.28 6.87 -7.28
C LEU A 89 -5.26 5.74 -7.40
N VAL A 90 -4.69 5.52 -8.59
CA VAL A 90 -3.69 4.48 -8.84
C VAL A 90 -2.40 4.79 -8.09
N VAL A 91 -1.94 6.04 -8.17
CA VAL A 91 -0.74 6.50 -7.43
C VAL A 91 -0.94 6.35 -5.92
N HIS A 92 -2.08 6.80 -5.39
CA HIS A 92 -2.42 6.70 -3.98
C HIS A 92 -2.47 5.24 -3.49
N ASN A 93 -3.17 4.37 -4.22
CA ASN A 93 -3.26 2.95 -3.87
C ASN A 93 -1.89 2.27 -3.91
N ARG A 94 -1.02 2.65 -4.85
CA ARG A 94 0.35 2.11 -4.93
C ARG A 94 1.22 2.58 -3.77
N ILE A 95 1.10 3.85 -3.36
CA ILE A 95 1.77 4.35 -2.15
C ILE A 95 1.31 3.57 -0.92
N CYS A 96 -0.01 3.40 -0.74
CA CYS A 96 -0.56 2.70 0.41
C CYS A 96 -0.22 1.20 0.41
N GLY A 97 -0.36 0.54 -0.74
CA GLY A 97 -0.13 -0.90 -0.90
C GLY A 97 1.34 -1.34 -0.80
N LEU A 98 2.29 -0.43 -1.06
CA LEU A 98 3.72 -0.71 -0.92
C LEU A 98 4.29 -0.22 0.43
N SER A 99 3.50 0.44 1.27
CA SER A 99 3.96 1.01 2.53
C SER A 99 3.80 0.03 3.71
N PRO A 100 4.81 -0.10 4.60
CA PRO A 100 6.08 0.64 4.65
C PRO A 100 7.22 0.00 3.84
N PHE A 101 7.01 -1.22 3.34
CA PHE A 101 8.00 -1.98 2.58
C PHE A 101 7.34 -2.70 1.40
N PRO A 102 7.90 -2.64 0.17
CA PRO A 102 9.20 -2.04 -0.20
C PRO A 102 9.21 -0.49 -0.31
N ALA A 103 8.05 0.14 -0.14
CA ALA A 103 7.73 1.55 -0.31
C ALA A 103 7.78 2.04 -1.77
N ALA A 104 6.74 2.79 -2.14
CA ALA A 104 6.76 3.60 -3.36
C ALA A 104 7.79 4.73 -3.20
N TYR A 105 8.43 5.15 -4.28
CA TYR A 105 9.42 6.23 -4.24
C TYR A 105 9.35 7.15 -5.46
N PHE A 106 9.83 8.37 -5.28
CA PHE A 106 10.06 9.35 -6.33
C PHE A 106 11.48 9.93 -6.19
N GLU A 107 11.91 10.64 -7.23
CA GLU A 107 13.20 11.34 -7.28
C GLU A 107 12.97 12.85 -7.31
N ALA A 108 13.79 13.60 -6.56
CA ALA A 108 13.70 15.05 -6.47
C ALA A 108 15.09 15.67 -6.23
N ASP A 109 15.35 16.83 -6.83
CA ASP A 109 16.55 17.62 -6.56
C ASP A 109 16.24 18.74 -5.56
N PHE A 110 16.98 18.76 -4.46
CA PHE A 110 16.86 19.76 -3.39
C PHE A 110 18.01 20.79 -3.42
N GLY A 111 18.68 20.94 -4.57
CA GLY A 111 19.84 21.81 -4.79
C GLY A 111 21.19 21.13 -4.58
N LYS A 112 21.23 19.79 -4.51
CA LYS A 112 22.45 18.98 -4.34
C LYS A 112 22.50 17.77 -5.28
N GLY A 113 21.63 17.74 -6.28
CA GLY A 113 21.40 16.60 -7.15
C GLY A 113 20.18 15.79 -6.74
N SER A 114 19.77 14.90 -7.64
CA SER A 114 18.58 14.06 -7.47
C SER A 114 18.76 13.05 -6.33
N GLU A 115 17.79 12.99 -5.41
CA GLU A 115 17.71 12.05 -4.30
C GLU A 115 16.41 11.25 -4.37
N ARG A 116 16.48 9.97 -4.01
CA ARG A 116 15.30 9.12 -3.83
C ARG A 116 14.61 9.41 -2.50
N VAL A 117 13.31 9.65 -2.56
CA VAL A 117 12.44 9.80 -1.40
C VAL A 117 11.32 8.77 -1.47
N LYS A 118 11.12 8.02 -0.38
CA LYS A 118 9.98 7.10 -0.26
C LYS A 118 8.73 7.87 0.14
N ALA A 119 7.60 7.56 -0.49
CA ALA A 119 6.28 7.98 -0.08
C ALA A 119 5.64 6.85 0.74
N LEU A 120 5.31 7.14 2.00
CA LEU A 120 4.81 6.13 2.94
C LEU A 120 3.32 6.28 3.22
N ARG A 121 2.79 7.50 3.15
CA ARG A 121 1.35 7.76 3.26
C ARG A 121 0.96 8.89 2.32
N SER A 122 -0.21 8.78 1.72
CA SER A 122 -0.79 9.85 0.89
C SER A 122 -2.29 9.97 1.09
N GLN A 123 -2.87 11.03 0.56
CA GLN A 123 -4.31 11.24 0.44
C GLN A 123 -4.61 11.75 -0.97
N ARG A 124 -5.77 11.39 -1.52
CA ARG A 124 -6.24 11.94 -2.80
C ARG A 124 -6.75 13.36 -2.58
N ILE A 125 -6.43 14.25 -3.51
CA ILE A 125 -6.85 15.65 -3.50
C ILE A 125 -7.48 16.01 -4.85
N GLU A 126 -8.58 16.76 -4.79
CA GLU A 126 -9.16 17.40 -5.96
C GLU A 126 -8.33 18.62 -6.35
N ALA A 127 -7.32 18.38 -7.18
CA ALA A 127 -6.51 19.40 -7.82
C ALA A 127 -6.00 18.86 -9.15
N THR A 128 -5.62 19.75 -10.06
CA THR A 128 -5.10 19.39 -11.38
C THR A 128 -3.86 20.22 -11.70
N GLY A 129 -2.99 19.64 -12.53
CA GLY A 129 -1.77 20.25 -13.00
C GLY A 129 -0.98 19.26 -13.85
N PRO A 130 0.18 19.65 -14.39
CA PRO A 130 1.01 18.73 -15.14
C PRO A 130 1.53 17.60 -14.24
N PRO A 131 1.52 16.33 -14.69
CA PRO A 131 1.98 15.19 -13.89
C PRO A 131 3.38 15.38 -13.31
N GLY A 132 3.54 15.08 -12.02
CA GLY A 132 4.81 15.18 -11.30
C GLY A 132 5.12 16.57 -10.76
N ILE A 133 4.26 17.57 -11.00
CA ILE A 133 4.45 18.92 -10.47
C ILE A 133 3.95 19.04 -9.04
N VAL A 134 4.77 19.63 -8.17
CA VAL A 134 4.37 20.07 -6.82
C VAL A 134 3.44 21.27 -6.95
N LEU A 135 2.21 21.17 -6.45
CA LEU A 135 1.14 22.15 -6.62
C LEU A 135 1.08 23.20 -5.50
N ASP A 136 1.48 22.82 -4.28
CA ASP A 136 1.33 23.65 -3.09
C ASP A 136 2.48 23.43 -2.08
N GLU A 137 2.47 24.21 -0.99
CA GLU A 137 3.40 24.06 0.13
C GLU A 137 3.03 22.92 1.09
N ALA A 138 2.07 22.07 0.73
CA ALA A 138 1.62 20.93 1.52
C ALA A 138 2.05 19.59 0.91
N LEU A 139 2.97 19.62 -0.06
CA LEU A 139 3.46 18.45 -0.80
C LEU A 139 2.31 17.72 -1.53
N THR A 140 1.45 18.50 -2.20
CA THR A 140 0.48 17.98 -3.18
C THR A 140 1.14 17.87 -4.56
N ILE A 141 1.06 16.70 -5.20
CA ILE A 141 1.68 16.40 -6.48
C ILE A 141 0.57 16.10 -7.49
N ALA A 142 0.58 16.80 -8.62
CA ALA A 142 -0.31 16.51 -9.74
C ALA A 142 -0.03 15.12 -10.33
N CYS A 143 -1.10 14.40 -10.62
CA CYS A 143 -1.07 13.12 -11.30
C CYS A 143 -1.63 13.26 -12.73
N GLY A 144 -1.69 12.18 -13.50
CA GLY A 144 -2.33 12.17 -14.83
C GLY A 144 -3.78 12.66 -14.79
N THR A 145 -4.48 12.30 -13.72
CA THR A 145 -5.78 12.86 -13.33
C THR A 145 -5.82 13.05 -11.82
N GLY A 146 -6.33 14.20 -11.36
CA GLY A 146 -6.33 14.56 -9.94
C GLY A 146 -4.93 14.81 -9.37
N ALA A 147 -4.81 14.80 -8.04
CA ALA A 147 -3.55 14.94 -7.33
C ALA A 147 -3.49 14.06 -6.08
N VAL A 148 -2.28 13.82 -5.57
CA VAL A 148 -2.08 13.19 -4.26
C VAL A 148 -1.29 14.12 -3.35
N ARG A 149 -1.70 14.24 -2.09
CA ARG A 149 -0.90 14.87 -1.04
C ARG A 149 -0.10 13.82 -0.31
N LEU A 150 1.21 13.95 -0.28
CA LEU A 150 2.05 13.08 0.54
C LEU A 150 1.94 13.54 1.99
N ILE A 151 1.66 12.60 2.89
CA ILE A 151 1.46 12.86 4.32
C ILE A 151 2.72 12.48 5.11
N GLU A 152 3.33 11.36 4.75
CA GLU A 152 4.54 10.84 5.37
C GLU A 152 5.51 10.35 4.29
N VAL A 153 6.78 10.74 4.44
CA VAL A 153 7.86 10.45 3.51
C VAL A 153 9.12 10.02 4.25
N GLN A 154 10.05 9.38 3.54
CA GLN A 154 11.33 8.98 4.10
C GLN A 154 12.46 9.21 3.10
N ARG A 155 13.42 10.05 3.49
CA ARG A 155 14.70 10.24 2.78
C ARG A 155 15.66 9.09 3.04
N ALA A 156 16.60 8.86 2.14
CA ALA A 156 17.61 7.83 2.30
C ALA A 156 18.42 8.04 3.60
N GLY A 157 18.56 6.99 4.40
CA GLY A 157 19.30 7.04 5.67
C GLY A 157 18.65 7.90 6.78
N LYS A 158 17.38 8.29 6.63
CA LYS A 158 16.62 9.04 7.64
C LYS A 158 15.42 8.23 8.13
N ALA A 159 14.90 8.60 9.30
CA ALA A 159 13.62 8.09 9.78
C ALA A 159 12.45 8.62 8.92
N PRO A 160 11.32 7.90 8.83
CA PRO A 160 10.06 8.44 8.34
C PRO A 160 9.71 9.76 9.04
N MET A 161 9.13 10.71 8.29
CA MET A 161 8.75 12.02 8.80
C MET A 161 7.51 12.55 8.10
N LYS A 162 6.79 13.46 8.77
CA LYS A 162 5.64 14.15 8.19
C LYS A 162 6.07 15.09 7.08
N ALA A 163 5.21 15.29 6.08
CA ALA A 163 5.48 16.17 4.93
C ALA A 163 5.89 17.59 5.35
N GLY A 164 5.26 18.18 6.37
CA GLY A 164 5.63 19.50 6.88
C GLY A 164 7.04 19.56 7.50
N GLU A 165 7.49 18.49 8.16
CA GLU A 165 8.86 18.41 8.68
C GLU A 165 9.87 18.24 7.56
N PHE A 166 9.55 17.40 6.58
CA PHE A 166 10.34 17.21 5.37
C PHE A 166 10.55 18.53 4.63
N LEU A 167 9.49 19.31 4.40
CA LEU A 167 9.53 20.59 3.66
C LEU A 167 10.33 21.68 4.36
N ARG A 168 10.45 21.66 5.70
CA ARG A 168 11.35 22.58 6.43
C ARG A 168 12.83 22.26 6.20
N GLY A 169 13.15 21.01 5.84
CA GLY A 169 14.52 20.52 5.66
C GLY A 169 15.00 20.46 4.22
N VAL A 170 14.14 20.72 3.24
CA VAL A 170 14.47 20.66 1.81
C VAL A 170 13.99 21.91 1.07
N ARG A 171 14.64 22.25 -0.05
CA ARG A 171 14.15 23.29 -0.96
C ARG A 171 13.28 22.62 -2.02
N LEU A 172 11.98 22.58 -1.78
CA LEU A 172 10.98 22.09 -2.73
C LEU A 172 9.80 23.05 -2.73
N ALA A 173 9.65 23.83 -3.80
CA ALA A 173 8.62 24.84 -3.95
C ALA A 173 7.55 24.40 -4.95
N PRO A 174 6.34 24.99 -4.92
CA PRO A 174 5.37 24.82 -6.00
C PRO A 174 6.00 25.07 -7.37
N GLY A 175 5.66 24.23 -8.35
CA GLY A 175 6.27 24.22 -9.69
C GLY A 175 7.50 23.31 -9.82
N ALA A 176 8.05 22.77 -8.71
CA ALA A 176 9.10 21.77 -8.79
C ALA A 176 8.60 20.48 -9.46
N VAL A 177 9.47 19.84 -10.23
CA VAL A 177 9.20 18.60 -10.96
C VAL A 177 9.75 17.41 -10.19
N LEU A 178 8.92 16.40 -9.96
CA LEU A 178 9.30 15.11 -9.39
C LEU A 178 9.36 14.05 -10.50
N ALA A 179 10.35 13.17 -10.40
CA ALA A 179 10.55 12.06 -11.34
C ALA A 179 10.30 10.69 -10.71
#